data_AF-A0A830FZ32-F1
#
_entry.id   AF-A0A830FZ32-F1
#
_cell.length_a   1.000
_cell.length_b   1.000
_cell.length_c   1.000
_cell.angle_alpha   90.00
_cell.angle_beta   90.00
_cell.angle_gamma   90.00
#
_symmetry.space_group_name_H-M   'P 1'
#
loop_
_entity.id
_entity.type
_entity.pdbx_description
1 polymer ?
#
loop_
_entity_poly.entity_id
_entity_poly.type
_entity_poly.pdbx_seq_one_letter_code
_entity_poly.pdbx_strand_id
1 'polypeptide(L)'
;MSRKYRRNGDWIDEVITTDVQTATIHQSTPFRVLHLTTSDDGQLPNDGSATETLQVAVVDGLQVARGTDPSDADVLDAGGEATVTVDGVAQSVSLTGGTGSLDVTTTASAGSTIRVQATDLAEHPAEQSDVVEIEVVSA
;
A
#
# COMPACT_ATOMS: atom_id res chain seq x y z
N MET A 1 -5.41 19.69 18.21
CA MET A 1 -6.20 19.44 16.98
C MET A 1 -5.85 18.06 16.47
N SER A 2 -6.83 17.18 16.29
CA SER A 2 -6.63 15.86 15.70
C SER A 2 -7.43 15.74 14.42
N ARG A 3 -6.84 15.14 13.39
CA ARG A 3 -7.51 14.79 12.14
C ARG A 3 -7.69 13.28 12.10
N LYS A 4 -8.88 12.82 11.74
CA LYS A 4 -9.20 11.41 11.54
C LYS A 4 -9.98 11.27 10.26
N TYR A 5 -9.66 10.26 9.46
CA TYR A 5 -10.40 9.95 8.25
C TYR A 5 -11.38 8.81 8.54
N ARG A 6 -12.58 8.88 7.97
CA ARG A 6 -13.56 7.80 8.05
C ARG A 6 -14.21 7.57 6.70
N ARG A 7 -14.53 6.32 6.41
CA ARG A 7 -15.34 5.95 5.25
C ARG A 7 -16.78 6.45 5.43
N ASN A 8 -17.32 7.07 4.38
CA ASN A 8 -18.71 7.52 4.31
C ASN A 8 -19.30 7.18 2.93
N GLY A 9 -19.74 5.93 2.78
CA GLY A 9 -20.20 5.39 1.50
C GLY A 9 -19.06 5.34 0.49
N ASP A 10 -19.15 6.22 -0.52
CA ASP A 10 -18.26 6.31 -1.68
C ASP A 10 -17.13 7.34 -1.51
N TRP A 11 -17.06 8.03 -0.36
CA TRP A 11 -16.10 9.10 -0.08
C TRP A 11 -15.41 8.91 1.27
N ILE A 12 -14.33 9.66 1.47
CA ILE A 12 -13.67 9.81 2.77
C ILE A 12 -14.09 11.15 3.40
N ASP A 13 -14.63 11.08 4.63
CA ASP A 13 -14.81 12.26 5.46
C ASP A 13 -13.53 12.53 6.24
N GLU A 14 -13.06 13.79 6.24
CA GLU A 14 -12.07 14.26 7.19
C GLU A 14 -12.80 14.81 8.44
N VAL A 15 -12.61 14.15 9.57
CA VAL A 15 -13.10 14.59 10.88
C VAL A 15 -11.99 15.37 11.57
N ILE A 16 -12.24 16.65 11.80
CA ILE A 16 -11.36 17.55 12.51
C ILE A 16 -11.92 17.78 13.91
N THR A 17 -11.17 17.40 14.93
CA THR A 17 -11.53 17.62 16.33
C THR A 17 -10.60 18.64 16.98
N THR A 18 -11.18 19.69 17.55
CA THR A 18 -10.52 20.61 18.47
C THR A 18 -11.06 20.40 19.89
N ASP A 19 -10.52 21.16 20.83
CA ASP A 19 -10.99 21.27 22.22
C ASP A 19 -12.40 21.88 22.35
N VAL A 20 -12.91 22.56 21.32
CA VAL A 20 -14.18 23.30 21.35
C VAL A 20 -15.22 22.74 20.38
N GLN A 21 -14.81 22.11 19.27
CA GLN A 21 -15.74 21.65 18.23
C GLN A 21 -15.23 20.42 17.48
N THR A 22 -16.17 19.70 16.86
CA THR A 22 -15.90 18.68 15.85
C THR A 22 -16.52 19.12 14.52
N ALA A 23 -15.72 19.17 13.46
CA ALA A 23 -16.18 19.46 12.10
C ALA A 23 -15.96 18.23 11.21
N THR A 24 -16.91 17.97 10.31
CA THR A 24 -16.79 16.94 9.27
C THR A 24 -16.66 17.65 7.93
N ILE A 25 -15.56 17.41 7.22
CA ILE A 25 -15.34 17.89 5.86
C ILE A 25 -15.61 16.70 4.94
N HIS A 26 -16.63 16.83 4.09
CA HIS A 26 -16.84 15.91 2.98
C HIS A 26 -15.79 16.22 1.91
N GLN A 27 -14.72 15.43 1.87
CA GLN A 27 -13.73 15.59 0.82
C GLN A 27 -14.23 14.92 -0.47
N SER A 28 -13.97 15.55 -1.61
CA SER A 28 -14.18 14.96 -2.93
C SER A 28 -13.03 14.05 -3.36
N THR A 29 -12.17 13.63 -2.43
CA THR A 29 -11.06 12.73 -2.73
C THR A 29 -11.60 11.30 -2.78
N PRO A 30 -11.32 10.55 -3.86
CA PRO A 30 -11.78 9.19 -3.99
C PRO A 30 -11.16 8.32 -2.89
N PHE A 31 -11.88 7.26 -2.56
CA PHE A 31 -11.42 6.20 -1.67
C PHE A 31 -10.19 5.51 -2.32
N ARG A 32 -9.07 5.37 -1.57
CA ARG A 32 -7.80 4.85 -2.08
C ARG A 32 -7.37 3.60 -1.33
N VAL A 33 -6.83 2.65 -2.08
CA VAL A 33 -6.27 1.37 -1.60
C VAL A 33 -4.88 1.24 -2.24
N LEU A 34 -3.85 0.94 -1.46
CA LEU A 34 -2.52 0.55 -1.97
C LEU A 34 -2.51 -0.96 -2.25
N HIS A 35 -2.48 -1.35 -3.50
CA HIS A 35 -2.34 -2.74 -3.94
C HIS A 35 -0.86 -3.10 -4.10
N LEU A 36 -0.47 -4.30 -3.66
CA LEU A 36 0.88 -4.83 -3.81
C LEU A 36 0.86 -6.03 -4.75
N THR A 37 1.81 -6.08 -5.68
CA THR A 37 2.05 -7.26 -6.53
C THR A 37 3.53 -7.56 -6.62
N THR A 38 3.89 -8.83 -6.67
CA THR A 38 5.23 -9.28 -7.09
C THR A 38 5.34 -9.16 -8.60
N SER A 39 6.48 -8.69 -9.09
CA SER A 39 6.72 -8.55 -10.54
C SER A 39 7.03 -9.90 -11.18
N ASP A 40 7.55 -10.85 -10.39
CA ASP A 40 7.87 -12.20 -10.82
C ASP A 40 6.99 -13.24 -10.10
N ASP A 41 7.54 -14.40 -9.76
CA ASP A 41 6.81 -15.54 -9.20
C ASP A 41 6.60 -15.45 -7.68
N GLY A 42 7.02 -14.35 -7.05
CA GLY A 42 6.96 -14.17 -5.61
C GLY A 42 7.97 -15.06 -4.86
N GLN A 43 9.03 -15.50 -5.54
CA GLN A 43 10.12 -16.25 -4.94
C GLN A 43 11.42 -15.45 -4.96
N LEU A 44 12.17 -15.52 -3.86
CA LEU A 44 13.46 -14.86 -3.74
C LEU A 44 14.56 -15.88 -3.45
N PRO A 45 15.43 -16.21 -4.43
CA PRO A 45 16.56 -17.11 -4.21
C PRO A 45 17.53 -16.56 -3.14
N ASN A 46 17.89 -17.40 -2.16
CA ASN A 46 18.87 -17.03 -1.14
C ASN A 46 20.32 -17.20 -1.63
N ASP A 47 20.70 -16.48 -2.69
CA ASP A 47 22.07 -16.46 -3.24
C ASP A 47 22.88 -15.21 -2.82
N GLY A 48 22.26 -14.32 -2.04
CA GLY A 48 22.87 -13.07 -1.55
C GLY A 48 22.94 -11.95 -2.59
N SER A 49 22.40 -12.16 -3.80
CA SER A 49 22.34 -11.18 -4.89
C SER A 49 20.97 -11.02 -5.52
N ALA A 50 20.05 -11.97 -5.29
CA ALA A 50 18.71 -11.93 -5.83
C ALA A 50 17.88 -10.80 -5.21
N THR A 51 17.01 -10.24 -6.05
CA THR A 51 16.04 -9.20 -5.72
C THR A 51 14.68 -9.62 -6.26
N GLU A 52 13.64 -9.47 -5.45
CA GLU A 52 12.25 -9.57 -5.92
C GLU A 52 11.71 -8.14 -6.05
N THR A 53 11.17 -7.78 -7.21
CA THR A 53 10.61 -6.44 -7.43
C THR A 53 9.14 -6.45 -7.06
N LEU A 54 8.72 -5.66 -6.07
CA LEU A 54 7.30 -5.39 -5.83
C LEU A 54 6.83 -4.16 -6.57
N GLN A 55 5.62 -4.21 -7.11
CA GLN A 55 4.89 -3.03 -7.55
C GLN A 55 3.92 -2.59 -6.47
N VAL A 56 3.82 -1.28 -6.29
CA VAL A 56 2.85 -0.61 -5.43
C VAL A 56 1.96 0.22 -6.34
N ALA A 57 0.65 0.04 -6.24
CA ALA A 57 -0.33 0.79 -7.01
C ALA A 57 -1.38 1.41 -6.10
N VAL A 58 -1.74 2.68 -6.34
CA VAL A 58 -2.91 3.32 -5.73
C VAL A 58 -4.10 3.02 -6.61
N VAL A 59 -5.00 2.15 -6.15
CA VAL A 59 -6.21 1.77 -6.90
C VAL A 59 -7.46 2.45 -6.36
N ASP A 60 -8.48 2.52 -7.21
CA ASP A 60 -9.81 3.01 -6.84
C ASP A 60 -10.44 2.08 -5.82
N GLY A 61 -10.32 2.47 -4.56
CA GLY A 61 -10.86 1.71 -3.46
C GLY A 61 -12.36 1.54 -3.59
N LEU A 62 -13.08 2.41 -4.30
CA LEU A 62 -14.53 2.30 -4.44
C LEU A 62 -14.92 1.08 -5.26
N GLN A 63 -14.16 0.78 -6.30
CA GLN A 63 -14.33 -0.45 -7.07
C GLN A 63 -14.07 -1.66 -6.19
N VAL A 64 -12.96 -1.63 -5.44
CA VAL A 64 -12.61 -2.69 -4.47
C VAL A 64 -13.72 -2.91 -3.45
N ALA A 65 -14.24 -1.84 -2.87
CA ALA A 65 -15.33 -1.87 -1.91
C ALA A 65 -16.65 -2.40 -2.47
N ARG A 66 -16.84 -2.35 -3.80
CA ARG A 66 -18.00 -2.92 -4.52
C ARG A 66 -17.76 -4.37 -4.96
N GLY A 67 -16.59 -4.92 -4.66
CA GLY A 67 -16.24 -6.32 -4.90
C GLY A 67 -15.34 -6.56 -6.12
N THR A 68 -14.82 -5.51 -6.76
CA THR A 68 -13.73 -5.68 -7.74
C THR A 68 -12.47 -6.15 -7.02
N ASP A 69 -11.74 -7.09 -7.61
CA ASP A 69 -10.43 -7.46 -7.07
C ASP A 69 -9.47 -6.25 -7.16
N PRO A 70 -8.62 -5.96 -6.16
CA PRO A 70 -7.65 -4.88 -6.24
C PRO A 70 -6.77 -4.92 -7.50
N SER A 71 -6.48 -6.11 -8.04
CA SER A 71 -5.71 -6.28 -9.28
C SER A 71 -6.48 -5.88 -10.56
N ASP A 72 -7.81 -5.85 -10.50
CA ASP A 72 -8.70 -5.44 -11.59
C ASP A 72 -9.22 -3.99 -11.43
N ALA A 73 -8.90 -3.33 -10.31
CA ALA A 73 -9.36 -1.99 -10.02
C ALA A 73 -8.54 -0.93 -10.77
N ASP A 74 -9.19 0.18 -11.12
CA ASP A 74 -8.53 1.29 -11.83
C ASP A 74 -7.43 1.91 -10.98
N VAL A 75 -6.24 2.09 -11.56
CA VAL A 75 -5.15 2.83 -10.93
C VAL A 75 -5.48 4.33 -10.97
N LEU A 76 -5.44 4.96 -9.79
CA LEU A 76 -5.66 6.38 -9.62
C LEU A 76 -4.35 7.15 -9.83
N ASP A 77 -4.40 8.24 -10.59
CA ASP A 77 -3.28 9.16 -10.74
C ASP A 77 -3.00 9.87 -9.39
N ALA A 78 -2.11 9.26 -8.61
CA ALA A 78 -1.67 9.73 -7.31
C ALA A 78 -0.14 9.77 -7.27
N GLY A 79 0.40 10.91 -6.84
CA GLY A 79 1.82 11.05 -6.55
C GLY A 79 2.12 10.93 -5.06
N GLY A 80 3.40 11.05 -4.72
CA GLY A 80 3.88 11.12 -3.34
C GLY A 80 4.64 9.87 -2.92
N GLU A 81 4.78 9.67 -1.60
CA GLU A 81 5.48 8.53 -1.03
C GLU A 81 4.50 7.57 -0.34
N ALA A 82 4.51 6.30 -0.76
CA ALA A 82 3.88 5.20 -0.05
C ALA A 82 4.87 4.61 0.97
N THR A 83 4.35 4.17 2.12
CA THR A 83 5.14 3.42 3.11
C THR A 83 4.81 1.95 3.02
N VAL A 84 5.81 1.14 2.71
CA VAL A 84 5.74 -0.32 2.67
C VAL A 84 6.61 -0.89 3.77
N THR A 85 6.09 -1.81 4.56
CA THR A 85 6.84 -2.51 5.60
C THR A 85 7.26 -3.88 5.09
N VAL A 86 8.56 -4.16 5.10
CA VAL A 86 9.17 -5.45 4.71
C VAL A 86 9.77 -6.08 5.96
N ASP A 87 9.21 -7.22 6.41
CA ASP A 87 9.62 -7.90 7.66
C ASP A 87 9.72 -6.97 8.88
N GLY A 88 8.76 -6.04 8.99
CA GLY A 88 8.70 -5.07 10.09
C GLY A 88 9.59 -3.84 9.91
N VAL A 89 10.35 -3.74 8.82
CA VAL A 89 11.16 -2.56 8.46
C VAL A 89 10.41 -1.70 7.47
N ALA A 90 10.11 -0.46 7.85
CA ALA A 90 9.45 0.51 6.96
C ALA A 90 10.40 1.02 5.87
N GLN A 91 9.89 1.10 4.65
CA GLN A 91 10.57 1.61 3.46
C GLN A 91 9.63 2.55 2.71
N SER A 92 10.19 3.61 2.12
CA SER A 92 9.44 4.57 1.31
C SER A 92 9.51 4.20 -0.17
N VAL A 93 8.38 4.30 -0.87
CA VAL A 93 8.25 4.06 -2.30
C VAL A 93 7.70 5.31 -2.95
N SER A 94 8.46 5.92 -3.85
CA SER A 94 7.99 7.06 -4.64
C SER A 94 6.98 6.59 -5.70
N LEU A 95 5.82 7.25 -5.73
CA LEU A 95 4.76 6.99 -6.69
C LEU A 95 4.72 8.07 -7.76
N THR A 96 4.62 7.65 -9.01
CA THR A 96 4.39 8.53 -10.18
C THR A 96 3.23 7.95 -10.99
N GLY A 97 2.18 8.74 -11.21
CA GLY A 97 1.00 8.26 -11.94
C GLY A 97 0.22 7.16 -11.22
N GLY A 98 0.32 7.10 -9.89
CA GLY A 98 -0.33 6.06 -9.07
C GLY A 98 0.51 4.82 -8.80
N THR A 99 1.68 4.66 -9.43
CA THR A 99 2.50 3.44 -9.31
C THR A 99 3.93 3.72 -8.90
N GLY A 100 4.55 2.74 -8.24
CA GLY A 100 5.96 2.73 -7.89
C GLY A 100 6.46 1.31 -7.69
N SER A 101 7.77 1.17 -7.47
CA SER A 101 8.42 -0.13 -7.33
C SER A 101 9.36 -0.16 -6.14
N LEU A 102 9.49 -1.33 -5.53
CA LEU A 102 10.39 -1.60 -4.42
C LEU A 102 11.13 -2.91 -4.63
N ASP A 103 12.46 -2.86 -4.63
CA ASP A 103 13.30 -4.05 -4.67
C ASP A 103 13.48 -4.61 -3.26
N VAL A 104 13.07 -5.86 -3.06
CA VAL A 104 13.25 -6.59 -1.81
C VAL A 104 14.40 -7.57 -1.96
N THR A 105 15.31 -7.50 -1.00
CA THR A 105 16.44 -8.43 -0.83
C THR A 105 16.29 -9.15 0.50
N THR A 106 16.98 -10.28 0.65
CA THR A 106 16.96 -11.02 1.91
C THR A 106 18.27 -11.69 2.22
N THR A 107 18.47 -11.91 3.53
CA THR A 107 19.49 -12.81 4.08
C THR A 107 18.85 -13.94 4.88
N ALA A 108 17.52 -14.05 4.83
CA ALA A 108 16.77 -15.11 5.50
C ALA A 108 17.12 -16.49 4.89
N SER A 109 16.96 -17.54 5.69
CA SER A 109 17.23 -18.90 5.22
C SER A 109 16.17 -19.37 4.23
N ALA A 110 16.55 -20.22 3.27
CA ALA A 110 15.60 -20.87 2.38
C ALA A 110 14.52 -21.63 3.18
N GLY A 111 13.28 -21.59 2.69
CA GLY A 111 12.08 -22.07 3.37
C GLY A 111 11.45 -21.08 4.36
N SER A 112 11.96 -19.84 4.41
CA SER A 112 11.34 -18.73 5.16
C SER A 112 10.40 -17.92 4.27
N THR A 113 9.57 -17.08 4.88
CA THR A 113 8.67 -16.15 4.19
C THR A 113 8.95 -14.72 4.62
N ILE A 114 9.06 -13.82 3.64
CA ILE A 114 9.15 -12.38 3.85
C ILE A 114 7.74 -11.80 3.73
N ARG A 115 7.31 -11.05 4.74
CA ARG A 115 6.00 -10.38 4.73
C ARG A 115 6.16 -8.93 4.31
N VAL A 116 5.47 -8.55 3.24
CA VAL A 116 5.44 -7.19 2.71
C VAL A 116 4.04 -6.62 2.89
N GLN A 117 3.93 -5.43 3.48
CA GLN A 117 2.64 -4.78 3.75
C GLN A 117 2.67 -3.30 3.39
N ALA A 118 1.68 -2.84 2.61
CA ALA A 118 1.48 -1.41 2.38
C ALA A 118 0.72 -0.80 3.57
N THR A 119 1.25 0.29 4.13
CA THR A 119 0.80 0.81 5.43
C THR A 119 0.36 2.27 5.44
N ASP A 120 0.88 3.10 4.53
CA ASP A 120 0.57 4.53 4.50
C ASP A 120 0.84 5.17 3.13
N LEU A 121 0.27 6.35 2.91
CA LEU A 121 0.50 7.22 1.75
C LEU A 121 0.60 8.68 2.23
N ALA A 122 1.80 9.26 2.19
CA ALA A 122 2.15 10.47 2.93
C ALA A 122 1.26 11.70 2.65
N GLU A 123 0.74 11.83 1.43
CA GLU A 123 -0.06 12.99 0.99
C GLU A 123 -1.57 12.71 0.97
N HIS A 124 -1.99 11.46 1.14
CA HIS A 124 -3.37 11.05 0.97
C HIS A 124 -3.76 9.92 1.93
N PRO A 125 -4.92 10.00 2.60
CA PRO A 125 -5.41 8.84 3.33
C PRO A 125 -5.66 7.69 2.34
N ALA A 126 -5.05 6.54 2.63
CA ALA A 126 -5.34 5.26 2.01
C ALA A 126 -5.75 4.28 3.13
N GLU A 127 -6.70 3.40 2.87
CA GLU A 127 -6.91 2.27 3.79
C GLU A 127 -5.68 1.36 3.72
N GLN A 128 -5.27 0.79 4.85
CA GLN A 128 -4.19 -0.20 4.92
C GLN A 128 -4.62 -1.43 4.14
N SER A 129 -3.93 -1.74 3.06
CA SER A 129 -4.66 -2.28 1.91
C SER A 129 -4.11 -3.55 1.29
N ASP A 130 -2.85 -3.92 1.51
CA ASP A 130 -2.41 -5.18 0.93
C ASP A 130 -1.21 -5.80 1.63
N VAL A 131 -1.20 -7.13 1.60
CA VAL A 131 -0.13 -7.96 2.14
C VAL A 131 0.25 -8.97 1.08
N VAL A 132 1.53 -8.97 0.72
CA VAL A 132 2.12 -10.00 -0.13
C VAL A 132 3.19 -10.74 0.66
N GLU A 133 3.27 -12.04 0.42
CA GLU A 133 4.26 -12.93 1.02
C GLU A 133 5.21 -13.41 -0.07
N ILE A 134 6.51 -13.27 0.16
CA ILE A 134 7.57 -13.72 -0.76
C ILE A 134 8.25 -14.94 -0.13
N GLU A 135 8.28 -16.05 -0.86
CA GLU A 135 8.94 -17.28 -0.42
C GLU A 135 10.44 -17.19 -0.67
N VAL A 136 11.24 -17.45 0.35
CA VAL A 136 12.70 -17.53 0.19
C VAL A 136 13.06 -18.93 -0.26
N VAL A 137 13.54 -19.08 -1.48
CA VAL A 137 13.87 -20.38 -2.07
C VAL A 137 15.37 -20.64 -2.04
N SER A 138 15.76 -21.91 -2.16
CA SER A 138 17.16 -22.25 -2.36
C SER A 138 17.65 -21.72 -3.71
N ALA A 139 18.85 -21.14 -3.72
CA ALA A 139 19.57 -20.76 -4.93
C ALA A 139 19.83 -21.95 -5.87
#